data_AF-A0A2E2MB26-F1
#
_entry.id   AF-A0A2E2MB26-F1
#
_cell.length_a   1.000
_cell.length_b   1.000
_cell.length_c   1.000
_cell.angle_alpha   90.00
_cell.angle_beta   90.00
_cell.angle_gamma   90.00
#
_symmetry.space_group_name_H-M   'P 1'
#
loop_
_entity.id
_entity.type
_entity.pdbx_description
1 polymer ?
#
loop_
_entity_poly.entity_id
_entity_poly.type
_entity_poly.pdbx_seq_one_letter_code
_entity_poly.pdbx_strand_id
1 'polypeptide(L)'
;MSSDNPDGGPDGEEQNVTVIVSSGPEAPADERRAGFQTALSLLIFAIGLACGVPAALFMPTFLSDYGAAVLSIILGAMLFAVVLMAILFIFRASLFKWMFKRTEVEISKFAGPLADVARHAAEKRVPEATKAARHFAELALSRYAWVSTRRWLIASISGLIAAIAALAGSALLFEQNKLLRQQSGLLVEQNQRIEQQNALIDTDIQLAEAERSAQIGPEVVEIGSLIGAERQAFLDAGNSIEDFGLDKLTSSTRSRIVAATIVARPYRYLAPLDANPRDIESMYQTALLKRPDIVADPSMLEPPQGPSEKLVPRAVSPERGDMLSMLFGNSILQTEQLTFIGADFSFAEYRREKLLGMSLRHALLAFSDFSWTQIVESRFGGSQMDLARFENAVITRSDFSSLSAAAVEEPFDPGDLERLPSSMIGTSFRNSVLHRDRFRDVNSMVLDFTDAAVASCDFAGASLGGAIFRNAILVGNDFSGAVVPSVDLQGAIVFDQAFLGKLAAQAQPGTFVADRWKLVPLPAAEVASHPRYAELTNHVPETDLIGAAWRIEKVAGK
;
A
#
# COMPACT_ATOMS: atom_id res chain seq x y z
N MET A 1 -51.86 -39.54 9.84
CA MET A 1 -51.29 -39.04 11.10
C MET A 1 -51.89 -37.66 11.34
N SER A 2 -53.14 -37.47 11.78
CA SER A 2 -54.03 -38.17 12.72
C SER A 2 -53.48 -38.28 14.15
N SER A 3 -54.02 -37.45 15.04
CA SER A 3 -54.37 -37.74 16.45
C SER A 3 -54.99 -36.44 17.03
N ASP A 4 -56.31 -36.31 17.12
CA ASP A 4 -57.22 -36.80 18.20
C ASP A 4 -56.98 -36.16 19.59
N ASN A 5 -57.85 -35.18 19.93
CA ASN A 5 -58.83 -35.09 21.06
C ASN A 5 -58.62 -35.91 22.37
N PRO A 6 -59.45 -35.79 23.44
CA PRO A 6 -60.35 -34.71 23.96
C PRO A 6 -60.30 -34.59 25.52
N ASP A 7 -61.16 -33.74 26.13
CA ASP A 7 -61.94 -33.93 27.40
C ASP A 7 -62.40 -32.53 27.88
N GLY A 8 -63.60 -32.24 28.39
CA GLY A 8 -64.71 -33.00 28.99
C GLY A 8 -65.29 -32.10 30.11
N GLY A 9 -66.58 -31.72 30.07
CA GLY A 9 -67.25 -30.85 31.08
C GLY A 9 -67.53 -31.56 32.43
N PRO A 10 -68.54 -31.20 33.26
CA PRO A 10 -69.51 -30.08 33.22
C PRO A 10 -69.82 -29.45 34.63
N ASP A 11 -70.98 -28.76 34.74
CA ASP A 11 -71.76 -28.39 35.95
C ASP A 11 -71.20 -27.30 36.90
N GLY A 12 -71.94 -26.38 37.53
CA GLY A 12 -73.37 -26.12 37.64
C GLY A 12 -73.57 -24.96 38.65
N GLU A 13 -74.50 -24.06 38.31
CA GLU A 13 -75.32 -23.14 39.13
C GLU A 13 -74.77 -22.49 40.42
N GLU A 14 -74.86 -21.15 40.51
CA GLU A 14 -75.81 -20.54 41.45
C GLU A 14 -76.11 -19.05 41.20
N GLN A 15 -77.35 -18.69 41.55
CA GLN A 15 -78.17 -17.55 41.17
C GLN A 15 -77.70 -16.19 41.75
N ASN A 16 -78.01 -15.09 41.04
CA ASN A 16 -78.49 -13.88 41.72
C ASN A 16 -79.44 -13.03 40.86
N VAL A 17 -80.72 -13.17 41.20
CA VAL A 17 -81.83 -12.19 41.22
C VAL A 17 -81.84 -11.11 40.13
N THR A 18 -82.70 -11.35 39.13
CA THR A 18 -83.16 -10.35 38.16
C THR A 18 -84.28 -9.51 38.78
N VAL A 19 -84.07 -8.20 38.90
CA VAL A 19 -85.16 -7.23 39.06
C VAL A 19 -85.45 -6.63 37.69
N ILE A 20 -86.61 -6.98 37.13
CA ILE A 20 -87.13 -6.37 35.90
C ILE A 20 -87.87 -5.09 36.30
N VAL A 21 -87.42 -3.94 35.79
CA VAL A 21 -88.28 -2.75 35.64
C VAL A 21 -88.17 -2.22 34.22
N SER A 22 -89.18 -2.60 33.43
CA SER A 22 -89.87 -1.83 32.39
C SER A 22 -89.07 -0.95 31.44
N SER A 23 -88.95 -1.42 30.20
CA SER A 23 -88.61 -0.71 28.97
C SER A 23 -89.53 0.47 28.64
N GLY A 24 -88.94 1.61 28.26
CA GLY A 24 -89.54 2.65 27.41
C GLY A 24 -88.73 2.78 26.11
N PRO A 25 -89.32 3.32 25.02
CA PRO A 25 -88.94 2.99 23.64
C PRO A 25 -87.58 3.54 23.20
N GLU A 26 -86.82 2.70 22.49
CA GLU A 26 -85.56 3.02 21.82
C GLU A 26 -85.76 4.06 20.69
N ALA A 27 -84.85 5.03 20.61
CA ALA A 27 -84.74 6.00 19.52
C ALA A 27 -83.35 5.84 18.82
N PRO A 28 -83.25 6.08 17.50
CA PRO A 28 -82.12 5.61 16.68
C PRO A 28 -80.95 6.60 16.70
N ALA A 29 -79.80 6.19 17.24
CA ALA A 29 -78.60 7.02 17.32
C ALA A 29 -77.34 6.41 16.66
N ASP A 30 -77.35 5.14 16.24
CA ASP A 30 -76.12 4.43 15.84
C ASP A 30 -75.71 4.57 14.36
N GLU A 31 -76.62 4.84 13.43
CA GLU A 31 -76.26 4.92 12.00
C GLU A 31 -75.47 6.20 11.62
N ARG A 32 -75.67 7.32 12.34
CA ARG A 32 -75.00 8.60 12.02
C ARG A 32 -73.51 8.63 12.39
N ARG A 33 -73.06 7.81 13.35
CA ARG A 33 -71.64 7.76 13.76
C ARG A 33 -70.79 6.93 12.79
N ALA A 34 -71.35 5.88 12.20
CA ALA A 34 -70.66 5.04 11.22
C ALA A 34 -70.38 5.77 9.90
N GLY A 35 -71.35 6.53 9.38
CA GLY A 35 -71.20 7.32 8.15
C GLY A 35 -70.19 8.47 8.25
N PHE A 36 -70.02 9.06 9.44
CA PHE A 36 -69.05 10.13 9.64
C PHE A 36 -67.60 9.63 9.67
N GLN A 37 -67.35 8.44 10.23
CA GLN A 37 -66.01 7.85 10.24
C GLN A 37 -65.57 7.35 8.86
N THR A 38 -66.47 6.76 8.07
CA THR A 38 -66.18 6.35 6.68
C THR A 38 -65.96 7.57 5.78
N ALA A 39 -66.76 8.63 5.91
CA ALA A 39 -66.53 9.87 5.17
C ALA A 39 -65.19 10.54 5.55
N LEU A 40 -64.83 10.56 6.83
CA LEU A 40 -63.56 11.12 7.30
C LEU A 40 -62.35 10.32 6.77
N SER A 41 -62.43 8.98 6.75
CA SER A 41 -61.35 8.14 6.24
C SER A 41 -61.22 8.24 4.72
N LEU A 42 -62.32 8.36 3.97
CA LEU A 42 -62.30 8.64 2.54
C LEU A 42 -61.74 10.03 2.22
N LEU A 43 -62.05 11.03 3.04
CA LEU A 43 -61.50 12.38 2.91
C LEU A 43 -59.99 12.39 3.19
N ILE A 44 -59.54 11.71 4.25
CA ILE A 44 -58.11 11.57 4.56
C ILE A 44 -57.38 10.84 3.44
N PHE A 45 -57.98 9.78 2.87
CA PHE A 45 -57.43 9.07 1.74
C PHE A 45 -57.35 9.96 0.48
N ALA A 46 -58.41 10.71 0.18
CA ALA A 46 -58.45 11.63 -0.96
C ALA A 46 -57.43 12.77 -0.83
N ILE A 47 -57.27 13.34 0.37
CA ILE A 47 -56.23 14.34 0.67
C ILE A 47 -54.84 13.69 0.56
N GLY A 48 -54.66 12.47 1.07
CA GLY A 48 -53.42 11.73 0.97
C GLY A 48 -53.01 11.47 -0.48
N LEU A 49 -53.96 11.13 -1.36
CA LEU A 49 -53.71 10.92 -2.78
C LEU A 49 -53.47 12.23 -3.53
N ALA A 50 -54.26 13.27 -3.24
CA ALA A 50 -54.15 14.59 -3.87
C ALA A 50 -52.85 15.31 -3.50
N CYS A 51 -52.32 15.11 -2.30
CA CYS A 51 -51.02 15.65 -1.89
C CYS A 51 -49.85 14.71 -2.24
N GLY A 52 -50.05 13.39 -2.14
CA GLY A 52 -49.00 12.39 -2.31
C GLY A 52 -48.52 12.21 -3.75
N VAL A 53 -49.44 12.21 -4.72
CA VAL A 53 -49.09 12.00 -6.14
C VAL A 53 -48.28 13.16 -6.72
N PRO A 54 -48.65 14.44 -6.51
CA PRO A 54 -47.81 15.56 -6.95
C PRO A 54 -46.46 15.58 -6.23
N ALA A 55 -46.43 15.29 -4.93
CA ALA A 55 -45.16 15.22 -4.19
C ALA A 55 -44.24 14.12 -4.76
N ALA A 56 -44.74 12.92 -5.05
CA ALA A 56 -43.90 11.87 -5.61
C ALA A 56 -43.30 12.22 -6.99
N LEU A 57 -44.05 12.96 -7.82
CA LEU A 57 -43.64 13.30 -9.19
C LEU A 57 -42.73 14.53 -9.26
N PHE A 58 -42.99 15.56 -8.46
CA PHE A 58 -42.30 16.85 -8.57
C PHE A 58 -41.28 17.11 -7.46
N MET A 59 -41.37 16.42 -6.32
CA MET A 59 -40.49 16.65 -5.18
C MET A 59 -39.02 16.23 -5.43
N PRO A 60 -38.69 15.16 -6.17
CA PRO A 60 -37.29 14.78 -6.40
C PRO A 60 -36.49 15.84 -7.18
N THR A 61 -37.09 16.43 -8.22
CA THR A 61 -36.46 17.49 -9.02
C THR A 61 -36.43 18.81 -8.27
N PHE A 62 -37.52 19.16 -7.60
CA PHE A 62 -37.60 20.38 -6.78
C PHE A 62 -36.63 20.36 -5.58
N LEU A 63 -36.45 19.22 -4.91
CA LEU A 63 -35.46 19.06 -3.84
C LEU A 63 -34.02 19.10 -4.34
N SER A 64 -33.75 18.59 -5.55
CA SER A 64 -32.44 18.72 -6.20
C SER A 64 -32.05 20.18 -6.37
N ASP A 65 -32.99 21.01 -6.85
CA ASP A 65 -32.70 22.37 -7.30
C ASP A 65 -32.86 23.40 -6.18
N TYR A 66 -33.80 23.18 -5.25
CA TYR A 66 -34.17 24.12 -4.20
C TYR A 66 -34.19 23.52 -2.80
N GLY A 67 -33.83 22.24 -2.62
CA GLY A 67 -33.95 21.55 -1.34
C GLY A 67 -33.20 22.23 -0.20
N ALA A 68 -31.98 22.74 -0.46
CA ALA A 68 -31.21 23.49 0.53
C ALA A 68 -31.87 24.84 0.90
N ALA A 69 -32.43 25.56 -0.07
CA ALA A 69 -33.13 26.83 0.15
C ALA A 69 -34.45 26.63 0.92
N VAL A 70 -35.24 25.61 0.57
CA VAL A 70 -36.50 25.28 1.24
C VAL A 70 -36.23 24.85 2.69
N LEU A 71 -35.22 24.01 2.90
CA LEU A 71 -34.89 23.50 4.22
C LEU A 71 -34.29 24.57 5.13
N SER A 72 -33.47 25.48 4.60
CA SER A 72 -32.95 26.62 5.38
C SER A 72 -34.06 27.60 5.80
N ILE A 73 -35.06 27.83 4.95
CA ILE A 73 -36.25 28.63 5.30
C ILE A 73 -37.05 27.95 6.42
N ILE A 74 -37.30 26.64 6.31
CA ILE A 74 -38.02 25.87 7.33
C ILE A 74 -37.25 25.91 8.66
N LEU A 75 -35.94 25.68 8.63
CA LEU A 75 -35.09 25.70 9.82
C LEU A 75 -35.07 27.08 10.47
N GLY A 76 -35.03 28.14 9.66
CA GLY A 76 -35.11 29.53 10.11
C GLY A 76 -36.45 29.86 10.78
N ALA A 77 -37.56 29.39 10.20
CA ALA A 77 -38.90 29.55 10.78
C ALA A 77 -39.04 28.78 12.12
N MET A 78 -38.51 27.56 12.20
CA MET A 78 -38.51 26.77 13.43
C MET A 78 -37.61 27.41 14.51
N LEU A 79 -36.43 27.91 14.14
CA LEU A 79 -35.56 28.65 15.06
C LEU A 79 -36.25 29.91 15.59
N PHE A 80 -36.93 30.67 14.73
CA PHE A 80 -37.74 31.81 15.14
C PHE A 80 -38.83 31.42 16.13
N ALA A 81 -39.52 30.30 15.91
CA ALA A 81 -40.52 29.78 16.85
C ALA A 81 -39.91 29.33 18.19
N VAL A 82 -38.71 28.73 18.20
CA VAL A 82 -37.96 28.44 19.44
C VAL A 82 -37.65 29.73 20.19
N VAL A 83 -37.11 30.74 19.50
CA VAL A 83 -36.76 32.04 20.09
C VAL A 83 -38.01 32.73 20.65
N LEU A 84 -39.12 32.71 19.91
CA LEU A 84 -40.39 33.27 20.37
C LEU A 84 -40.90 32.54 21.62
N MET A 85 -40.87 31.20 21.66
CA MET A 85 -41.24 30.44 22.86
C MET A 85 -40.30 30.71 24.03
N ALA A 86 -39.00 30.90 23.78
CA ALA A 86 -38.03 31.27 24.81
C ALA A 86 -38.29 32.69 25.36
N ILE A 87 -38.62 33.65 24.50
CA ILE A 87 -39.03 35.01 24.91
C ILE A 87 -40.30 34.94 25.75
N LEU A 88 -41.32 34.19 25.31
CA LEU A 88 -42.54 33.97 26.10
C LEU A 88 -42.23 33.31 27.45
N PHE A 89 -41.24 32.42 27.50
CA PHE A 89 -40.76 31.82 28.75
C PHE A 89 -40.01 32.80 29.65
N ILE A 90 -39.21 33.72 29.11
CA ILE A 90 -38.45 34.71 29.88
C ILE A 90 -39.38 35.76 30.46
N PHE A 91 -40.26 36.34 29.63
CA PHE A 91 -41.21 37.37 30.04
C PHE A 91 -42.48 36.81 30.70
N ARG A 92 -42.52 35.51 30.97
CA ARG A 92 -43.68 34.80 31.52
C ARG A 92 -44.26 35.46 32.77
N ALA A 93 -43.42 35.94 33.69
CA ALA A 93 -43.88 36.53 34.94
C ALA A 93 -44.62 37.86 34.71
N SER A 94 -44.15 38.69 33.78
CA SER A 94 -44.81 39.93 33.40
C SER A 94 -46.11 39.68 32.62
N LEU A 95 -46.12 38.71 31.70
CA LEU A 95 -47.31 38.32 30.94
C LEU A 95 -48.42 37.74 31.83
N PHE A 96 -48.07 36.87 32.79
CA PHE A 96 -49.02 36.32 33.74
C PHE A 96 -49.52 37.37 34.74
N LYS A 97 -48.65 38.29 35.18
CA LYS A 97 -49.07 39.44 36.00
C LYS A 97 -50.05 40.35 35.25
N TRP A 98 -49.84 40.54 33.94
CA TRP A 98 -50.74 41.32 33.10
C TRP A 98 -52.10 40.62 32.89
N MET A 99 -52.12 39.33 32.57
CA MET A 99 -53.37 38.58 32.34
C MET A 99 -54.16 38.24 33.61
N PHE A 100 -53.49 37.82 34.69
CA PHE A 100 -54.13 37.26 35.88
C PHE A 100 -53.93 38.09 37.16
N LYS A 101 -53.23 39.24 37.07
CA LYS A 101 -53.00 40.18 38.18
C LYS A 101 -52.42 39.58 39.48
N ARG A 102 -51.79 38.40 39.42
CA ARG A 102 -51.11 37.75 40.58
C ARG A 102 -49.79 37.15 40.16
N THR A 103 -48.77 37.27 41.02
CA THR A 103 -47.37 37.11 40.58
C THR A 103 -46.78 35.72 40.83
N GLU A 104 -47.17 35.02 41.90
CA GLU A 104 -46.71 33.65 42.17
C GLU A 104 -47.46 33.18 43.41
N VAL A 105 -48.02 31.96 43.38
CA VAL A 105 -48.73 31.41 44.54
C VAL A 105 -47.81 30.46 45.28
N GLU A 106 -47.14 30.95 46.32
CA GLU A 106 -46.42 30.12 47.28
C GLU A 106 -47.37 29.12 47.95
N ILE A 107 -46.92 27.89 48.18
CA ILE A 107 -47.73 26.81 48.79
C ILE A 107 -48.27 27.25 50.16
N SER A 108 -47.49 28.06 50.89
CA SER A 108 -47.85 28.63 52.19
C SER A 108 -49.09 29.53 52.15
N LYS A 109 -49.43 30.11 51.00
CA LYS A 109 -50.60 31.00 50.83
C LYS A 109 -51.92 30.25 50.56
N PHE A 110 -51.88 28.94 50.36
CA PHE A 110 -53.08 28.10 50.23
C PHE A 110 -53.70 27.74 51.59
N ALA A 111 -52.88 27.66 52.64
CA ALA A 111 -53.30 27.22 53.97
C ALA A 111 -54.31 28.19 54.61
N GLY A 112 -54.10 29.51 54.46
CA GLY A 112 -54.98 30.55 55.00
C GLY A 112 -56.41 30.48 54.43
N PRO A 113 -56.60 30.67 53.11
CA PRO A 113 -57.92 30.64 52.48
C PRO A 113 -58.65 29.30 52.66
N LEU A 114 -57.93 28.17 52.64
CA LEU A 114 -58.52 26.85 52.89
C LEU A 114 -59.02 26.71 54.34
N ALA A 115 -58.23 27.19 55.31
CA ALA A 115 -58.63 27.22 56.71
C ALA A 115 -59.80 28.20 56.95
N ASP A 116 -59.82 29.33 56.25
CA ASP A 116 -60.92 30.30 56.30
C ASP A 116 -62.22 29.70 55.74
N VAL A 117 -62.16 28.94 54.64
CA VAL A 117 -63.32 28.18 54.13
C VAL A 117 -63.88 27.23 55.18
N ALA A 118 -63.00 26.44 55.80
CA ALA A 118 -63.39 25.48 56.83
C ALA A 118 -64.01 26.17 58.06
N ARG A 119 -63.40 27.28 58.52
CA ARG A 119 -63.87 28.06 59.67
C ARG A 119 -65.22 28.75 59.41
N HIS A 120 -65.36 29.45 58.28
CA HIS A 120 -66.61 30.16 57.94
C HIS A 120 -67.77 29.20 57.63
N ALA A 121 -67.46 28.00 57.12
CA ALA A 121 -68.46 26.93 56.96
C ALA A 121 -68.94 26.36 58.30
N ALA A 122 -68.02 26.17 59.26
CA ALA A 122 -68.35 25.71 60.60
C ALA A 122 -69.21 26.72 61.39
N GLU A 123 -68.97 28.02 61.22
CA GLU A 123 -69.73 29.12 61.82
C GLU A 123 -71.09 29.41 61.14
N LYS A 124 -71.50 28.59 60.15
CA LYS A 124 -72.72 28.77 59.32
C LYS A 124 -72.80 30.10 58.56
N ARG A 125 -71.67 30.78 58.32
CA ARG A 125 -71.61 32.01 57.52
C ARG A 125 -71.40 31.67 56.03
N VAL A 126 -72.45 31.13 55.43
CA VAL A 126 -72.45 30.60 54.04
C VAL A 126 -71.89 31.59 52.99
N PRO A 127 -72.22 32.90 53.00
CA PRO A 127 -71.70 33.83 51.99
C PRO A 127 -70.18 34.01 52.08
N GLU A 128 -69.64 34.02 53.29
CA GLU A 128 -68.21 34.23 53.55
C GLU A 128 -67.39 32.98 53.21
N ALA A 129 -67.90 31.80 53.58
CA ALA A 129 -67.31 30.51 53.21
C ALA A 129 -67.25 30.32 51.68
N THR A 130 -68.33 30.71 50.96
CA THR A 130 -68.39 30.63 49.50
C THR A 130 -67.37 31.57 48.84
N LYS A 131 -67.20 32.78 49.38
CA LYS A 131 -66.20 33.75 48.89
C LYS A 131 -64.77 33.26 49.12
N ALA A 132 -64.49 32.69 50.28
CA ALA A 132 -63.19 32.07 50.59
C ALA A 132 -62.93 30.84 49.68
N ALA A 133 -63.96 30.04 49.37
CA ALA A 133 -63.83 28.86 48.52
C ALA A 133 -63.57 29.24 47.06
N ARG A 134 -64.26 30.26 46.57
CA ARG A 134 -63.97 30.87 45.26
C ARG A 134 -62.53 31.40 45.21
N HIS A 135 -62.09 32.07 46.27
CA HIS A 135 -60.73 32.57 46.33
C HIS A 135 -59.67 31.46 46.31
N PHE A 136 -59.90 30.37 47.04
CA PHE A 136 -59.03 29.19 47.01
C PHE A 136 -59.04 28.49 45.63
N ALA A 137 -60.21 28.32 45.02
CA ALA A 137 -60.34 27.73 43.69
C ALA A 137 -59.59 28.54 42.62
N GLU A 138 -59.65 29.88 42.67
CA GLU A 138 -58.88 30.76 41.79
C GLU A 138 -57.35 30.58 41.97
N LEU A 139 -56.88 30.42 43.21
CA LEU A 139 -55.47 30.12 43.49
C LEU A 139 -55.06 28.73 42.99
N ALA A 140 -55.92 27.72 43.14
CA ALA A 140 -55.66 26.36 42.67
C ALA A 140 -55.62 26.28 41.13
N LEU A 141 -56.59 26.90 40.46
CA LEU A 141 -56.67 26.97 39.00
C LEU A 141 -55.51 27.76 38.40
N SER A 142 -55.09 28.88 39.01
CA SER A 142 -53.94 29.65 38.54
C SER A 142 -52.62 28.84 38.63
N ARG A 143 -52.44 28.03 39.67
CA ARG A 143 -51.26 27.16 39.81
C ARG A 143 -51.30 25.98 38.85
N TYR A 144 -52.46 25.34 38.68
CA TYR A 144 -52.63 24.27 37.70
C TYR A 144 -52.35 24.79 36.28
N ALA A 145 -52.91 25.95 35.92
CA ALA A 145 -52.64 26.62 34.66
C ALA A 145 -51.15 26.90 34.49
N TRP A 146 -50.47 27.37 35.54
CA TRP A 146 -49.02 27.60 35.50
C TRP A 146 -48.20 26.34 35.25
N VAL A 147 -48.42 25.28 36.03
CA VAL A 147 -47.65 24.03 35.91
C VAL A 147 -47.90 23.37 34.55
N SER A 148 -49.16 23.34 34.11
CA SER A 148 -49.54 22.80 32.80
C SER A 148 -48.91 23.58 31.66
N THR A 149 -48.98 24.92 31.69
CA THR A 149 -48.39 25.80 30.66
C THR A 149 -46.87 25.64 30.62
N ARG A 150 -46.20 25.59 31.78
CA ARG A 150 -44.74 25.38 31.84
C ARG A 150 -44.33 24.03 31.25
N ARG A 151 -45.02 22.95 31.63
CA ARG A 151 -44.71 21.61 31.13
C ARG A 151 -44.93 21.52 29.63
N TRP A 152 -46.04 22.07 29.14
CA TRP A 152 -46.34 22.14 27.72
C TRP A 152 -45.30 22.96 26.94
N LEU A 153 -44.87 24.10 27.46
CA LEU A 153 -43.87 24.95 26.82
C LEU A 153 -42.50 24.28 26.75
N ILE A 154 -42.04 23.66 27.85
CA ILE A 154 -40.77 22.91 27.86
C ILE A 154 -40.82 21.75 26.87
N ALA A 155 -41.91 20.96 26.86
CA ALA A 155 -42.07 19.87 25.93
C ALA A 155 -42.07 20.34 24.46
N SER A 156 -42.74 21.46 24.17
CA SER A 156 -42.81 22.04 22.82
C SER A 156 -41.46 22.58 22.35
N ILE A 157 -40.71 23.27 23.21
CA ILE A 157 -39.36 23.76 22.90
C ILE A 157 -38.41 22.57 22.66
N SER A 158 -38.41 21.56 23.54
CA SER A 158 -37.57 20.38 23.38
C SER A 158 -37.87 19.60 22.09
N GLY A 159 -39.16 19.42 21.77
CA GLY A 159 -39.57 18.76 20.52
C GLY A 159 -39.14 19.55 19.27
N LEU A 160 -39.27 20.88 19.31
CA LEU A 160 -38.90 21.75 18.20
C LEU A 160 -37.37 21.75 17.96
N ILE A 161 -36.58 21.76 19.03
CA ILE A 161 -35.11 21.64 18.94
C ILE A 161 -34.71 20.28 18.35
N ALA A 162 -35.33 19.19 18.78
CA ALA A 162 -35.04 17.86 18.24
C ALA A 162 -35.37 17.76 16.74
N ALA A 163 -36.49 18.35 16.32
CA ALA A 163 -36.89 18.38 14.91
C ALA A 163 -35.92 19.21 14.04
N ILE A 164 -35.46 20.37 14.55
CA ILE A 164 -34.43 21.17 13.90
C ILE A 164 -33.13 20.36 13.73
N ALA A 165 -32.68 19.66 14.78
CA ALA A 165 -31.47 18.86 14.71
C ALA A 165 -31.54 17.74 13.67
N ALA A 166 -32.67 17.03 13.59
CA ALA A 166 -32.89 15.97 12.61
C ALA A 166 -32.91 16.49 11.16
N LEU A 167 -33.58 17.64 10.92
CA LEU A 167 -33.65 18.26 9.60
C LEU A 167 -32.30 18.85 9.18
N ALA A 168 -31.58 19.51 10.09
CA ALA A 168 -30.25 20.04 9.82
C ALA A 168 -29.24 18.94 9.47
N GLY A 169 -29.29 17.80 10.18
CA GLY A 169 -28.45 16.65 9.86
C GLY A 169 -28.71 16.11 8.45
N SER A 170 -29.98 16.00 8.07
CA SER A 170 -30.39 15.56 6.73
C SER A 170 -29.96 16.56 5.63
N ALA A 171 -30.04 17.87 5.92
CA ALA A 171 -29.56 18.95 5.04
C ALA A 171 -28.07 18.78 4.70
N LEU A 172 -27.28 18.61 5.77
CA LEU A 172 -25.83 18.55 5.69
C LEU A 172 -25.41 17.32 4.90
N LEU A 173 -26.05 16.18 5.14
CA LEU A 173 -25.82 14.95 4.39
C LEU A 173 -26.12 15.12 2.89
N PHE A 174 -27.18 15.84 2.53
CA PHE A 174 -27.49 16.09 1.13
C PHE A 174 -26.43 16.95 0.44
N GLU A 175 -26.04 18.07 1.06
CA GLU A 175 -24.97 18.93 0.52
C GLU A 175 -23.62 18.22 0.48
N GLN A 176 -23.30 17.42 1.50
CA GLN A 176 -22.12 16.55 1.47
C GLN A 176 -22.14 15.60 0.27
N ASN A 177 -23.25 14.90 0.04
CA ASN A 177 -23.38 14.00 -1.11
C ASN A 177 -23.22 14.73 -2.45
N LYS A 178 -23.74 15.97 -2.57
CA LYS A 178 -23.58 16.78 -3.77
C LYS A 178 -22.12 17.16 -4.01
N LEU A 179 -21.43 17.64 -2.98
CA LEU A 179 -20.01 17.98 -3.03
C LEU A 179 -19.15 16.75 -3.36
N LEU A 180 -19.46 15.59 -2.77
CA LEU A 180 -18.77 14.34 -3.06
C LEU A 180 -18.91 13.93 -4.54
N ARG A 181 -20.09 14.09 -5.14
CA ARG A 181 -20.29 13.80 -6.57
C ARG A 181 -19.46 14.75 -7.45
N GLN A 182 -19.43 16.04 -7.12
CA GLN A 182 -18.61 17.01 -7.85
C GLN A 182 -17.11 16.68 -7.73
N GLN A 183 -16.65 16.37 -6.51
CA GLN A 183 -15.28 15.95 -6.27
C GLN A 183 -14.92 14.68 -7.06
N SER A 184 -15.81 13.69 -7.08
CA SER A 184 -15.62 12.46 -7.87
C SER A 184 -15.48 12.75 -9.35
N GLY A 185 -16.24 13.70 -9.91
CA GLY A 185 -16.11 14.12 -11.30
C GLY A 185 -14.76 14.78 -11.60
N LEU A 186 -14.31 15.68 -10.72
CA LEU A 186 -12.99 16.33 -10.84
C LEU A 186 -11.83 15.32 -10.74
N LEU A 187 -11.96 14.30 -9.89
CA LEU A 187 -10.96 13.23 -9.78
C LEU A 187 -10.87 12.40 -11.07
N VAL A 188 -12.00 12.13 -11.73
CA VAL A 188 -11.99 11.43 -13.03
C VAL A 188 -11.30 12.27 -14.10
N GLU A 189 -11.59 13.58 -14.18
CA GLU A 189 -10.90 14.47 -15.13
C GLU A 189 -9.40 14.57 -14.82
N GLN A 190 -9.03 14.64 -13.54
CA GLN A 190 -7.63 14.62 -13.13
C GLN A 190 -6.92 13.34 -13.57
N ASN A 191 -7.55 12.17 -13.39
CA ASN A 191 -6.99 10.89 -13.85
C ASN A 191 -6.81 10.86 -15.36
N GLN A 192 -7.78 11.36 -16.14
CA GLN A 192 -7.66 11.45 -17.60
C GLN A 192 -6.51 12.36 -18.04
N ARG A 193 -6.28 13.48 -17.36
CA ARG A 193 -5.14 14.37 -17.63
C ARG A 193 -3.80 13.71 -17.27
N ILE A 194 -3.76 12.93 -16.18
CA ILE A 194 -2.57 12.16 -15.79
C ILE A 194 -2.27 11.09 -16.85
N GLU A 195 -3.28 10.37 -17.35
CA GLU A 195 -3.11 9.40 -18.44
C GLU A 195 -2.55 10.06 -19.72
N GLN A 196 -3.10 11.21 -20.11
CA GLN A 196 -2.57 11.97 -21.25
C GLN A 196 -1.13 12.44 -21.03
N GLN A 197 -0.80 12.89 -19.82
CA GLN A 197 0.55 13.31 -19.47
C GLN A 197 1.53 12.14 -19.51
N ASN A 198 1.12 10.96 -19.02
CA ASN A 198 1.94 9.76 -19.09
C ASN A 198 2.22 9.36 -20.54
N ALA A 199 1.21 9.39 -21.43
CA ALA A 199 1.39 9.09 -22.84
C ALA A 199 2.38 10.05 -23.55
N LEU A 200 2.36 11.34 -23.19
CA LEU A 200 3.32 12.32 -23.69
C LEU A 200 4.74 12.04 -23.17
N ILE A 201 4.87 11.71 -21.88
CA ILE A 201 6.15 11.34 -21.27
C ILE A 201 6.74 10.10 -21.97
N ASP A 202 5.93 9.08 -22.24
CA ASP A 202 6.37 7.87 -22.95
C ASP A 202 6.88 8.19 -24.36
N THR A 203 6.18 9.09 -25.05
CA THR A 203 6.60 9.56 -26.38
C THR A 203 7.94 10.29 -26.30
N ASP A 204 8.12 11.19 -25.33
CA ASP A 204 9.38 11.92 -25.12
C ASP A 204 10.53 10.97 -24.76
N ILE A 205 10.26 9.93 -23.97
CA ILE A 205 11.25 8.89 -23.64
C ILE A 205 11.66 8.12 -24.89
N GLN A 206 10.69 7.65 -25.69
CA GLN A 206 10.96 6.93 -26.94
C GLN A 206 11.78 7.79 -27.91
N LEU A 207 11.43 9.07 -28.04
CA LEU A 207 12.17 10.00 -28.89
C LEU A 207 13.59 10.24 -28.38
N ALA A 208 13.78 10.43 -27.08
CA ALA A 208 15.10 10.64 -26.48
C ALA A 208 15.98 9.37 -26.56
N GLU A 209 15.40 8.18 -26.39
CA GLU A 209 16.06 6.90 -26.62
C GLU A 209 16.43 6.71 -28.08
N ALA A 210 15.51 6.99 -29.01
CA ALA A 210 15.76 6.89 -30.44
C ALA A 210 16.85 7.87 -30.89
N GLU A 211 16.84 9.11 -30.40
CA GLU A 211 17.89 10.10 -30.69
C GLU A 211 19.26 9.64 -30.18
N ARG A 212 19.33 9.10 -28.95
CA ARG A 212 20.58 8.54 -28.40
C ARG A 212 21.07 7.35 -29.19
N SER A 213 20.18 6.40 -29.48
CA SER A 213 20.48 5.21 -30.28
C SER A 213 20.97 5.60 -31.67
N ALA A 214 20.40 6.65 -32.27
CA ALA A 214 20.83 7.17 -33.56
C ALA A 214 22.21 7.86 -33.50
N GLN A 215 22.59 8.45 -32.36
CA GLN A 215 23.89 9.11 -32.20
C GLN A 215 25.02 8.14 -31.83
N ILE A 216 24.78 7.21 -30.91
CA ILE A 216 25.82 6.34 -30.34
C ILE A 216 25.83 4.95 -30.99
N GLY A 217 24.68 4.42 -31.40
CA GLY A 217 24.58 3.10 -32.02
C GLY A 217 25.52 2.91 -33.21
N PRO A 218 25.57 3.85 -34.18
CA PRO A 218 26.51 3.76 -35.30
C PRO A 218 27.98 3.74 -34.87
N GLU A 219 28.35 4.51 -33.84
CA GLU A 219 29.73 4.53 -33.30
C GLU A 219 30.10 3.18 -32.69
N VAL A 220 29.20 2.54 -31.93
CA VAL A 220 29.44 1.20 -31.37
C VAL A 220 29.65 0.18 -32.48
N VAL A 221 28.84 0.23 -33.54
CA VAL A 221 28.99 -0.66 -34.72
C VAL A 221 30.31 -0.39 -35.44
N GLU A 222 30.69 0.87 -35.62
CA GLU A 222 31.95 1.22 -36.27
C GLU A 222 33.16 0.75 -35.46
N ILE A 223 33.15 0.93 -34.13
CA ILE A 223 34.18 0.40 -33.23
C ILE A 223 34.26 -1.13 -33.37
N GLY A 224 33.13 -1.83 -33.42
CA GLY A 224 33.11 -3.28 -33.64
C GLY A 224 33.72 -3.69 -34.99
N SER A 225 33.46 -2.92 -36.04
CA SER A 225 34.06 -3.11 -37.37
C SER A 225 35.58 -2.91 -37.33
N LEU A 226 36.05 -1.86 -36.63
CA LEU A 226 37.49 -1.60 -36.45
C LEU A 226 38.19 -2.73 -35.70
N ILE A 227 37.62 -3.18 -34.58
CA ILE A 227 38.14 -4.33 -33.83
C ILE A 227 38.19 -5.56 -34.72
N GLY A 228 37.12 -5.81 -35.50
CA GLY A 228 37.06 -6.92 -36.43
C GLY A 228 38.15 -6.87 -37.50
N ALA A 229 38.40 -5.69 -38.08
CA ALA A 229 39.42 -5.48 -39.10
C ALA A 229 40.84 -5.65 -38.54
N GLU A 230 41.13 -5.08 -37.36
CA GLU A 230 42.43 -5.24 -36.70
C GLU A 230 42.68 -6.68 -36.26
N ARG A 231 41.65 -7.38 -35.78
CA ARG A 231 41.70 -8.81 -35.48
C ARG A 231 41.99 -9.62 -36.73
N GLN A 232 41.30 -9.36 -37.83
CA GLN A 232 41.54 -10.10 -39.07
C GLN A 232 42.97 -9.87 -39.57
N ALA A 233 43.46 -8.63 -39.55
CA ALA A 233 44.85 -8.33 -39.92
C ALA A 233 45.87 -9.04 -39.00
N PHE A 234 45.56 -9.17 -37.71
CA PHE A 234 46.39 -9.92 -36.77
C PHE A 234 46.45 -11.42 -37.09
N LEU A 235 45.31 -12.02 -37.47
CA LEU A 235 45.22 -13.42 -37.88
C LEU A 235 45.89 -13.67 -39.24
N ASP A 236 45.72 -12.75 -40.20
CA ASP A 236 46.35 -12.84 -41.53
C ASP A 236 47.88 -12.76 -41.44
N ALA A 237 48.41 -12.14 -40.39
CA ALA A 237 49.85 -12.15 -40.07
C ALA A 237 50.34 -13.48 -39.46
N GLY A 238 49.47 -14.49 -39.32
CA GLY A 238 49.81 -15.83 -38.85
C GLY A 238 49.78 -16.02 -37.33
N ASN A 239 49.22 -15.08 -36.58
CA ASN A 239 49.11 -15.17 -35.12
C ASN A 239 47.88 -15.99 -34.68
N SER A 240 47.90 -16.50 -33.45
CA SER A 240 46.77 -17.23 -32.86
C SER A 240 45.69 -16.27 -32.35
N ILE A 241 44.42 -16.63 -32.47
CA ILE A 241 43.31 -15.87 -31.88
C ILE A 241 43.42 -15.79 -30.35
N GLU A 242 44.05 -16.78 -29.72
CA GLU A 242 44.25 -16.82 -28.26
C GLU A 242 45.19 -15.70 -27.78
N ASP A 243 46.06 -15.19 -28.67
CA ASP A 243 47.00 -14.10 -28.38
C ASP A 243 46.42 -12.72 -28.74
N PHE A 244 45.20 -12.68 -29.28
CA PHE A 244 44.53 -11.42 -29.61
C PHE A 244 43.85 -10.84 -28.38
N GLY A 245 44.23 -9.61 -28.04
CA GLY A 245 43.71 -8.90 -26.89
C GLY A 245 43.70 -7.39 -27.09
N LEU A 246 43.36 -6.68 -26.02
CA LEU A 246 43.26 -5.22 -26.02
C LEU A 246 44.60 -4.53 -26.37
N ASP A 247 45.71 -5.15 -26.01
CA ASP A 247 47.07 -4.69 -26.29
C ASP A 247 47.41 -4.74 -27.79
N LYS A 248 46.74 -5.62 -28.56
CA LYS A 248 46.89 -5.72 -30.02
C LYS A 248 46.10 -4.67 -30.79
N LEU A 249 45.14 -4.01 -30.14
CA LEU A 249 44.40 -2.93 -30.78
C LEU A 249 45.29 -1.70 -30.99
N THR A 250 44.95 -0.87 -31.97
CA THR A 250 45.59 0.43 -32.15
C THR A 250 45.19 1.39 -31.02
N SER A 251 46.05 2.39 -30.75
CA SER A 251 45.70 3.46 -29.80
C SER A 251 44.44 4.21 -30.22
N SER A 252 44.22 4.39 -31.54
CA SER A 252 43.02 5.03 -32.07
C SER A 252 41.76 4.25 -31.72
N THR A 253 41.73 2.93 -31.95
CA THR A 253 40.58 2.08 -31.63
C THR A 253 40.32 2.06 -30.12
N ARG A 254 41.36 1.97 -29.27
CA ARG A 254 41.21 2.09 -27.81
C ARG A 254 40.64 3.44 -27.39
N SER A 255 41.13 4.54 -27.95
CA SER A 255 40.62 5.88 -27.64
C SER A 255 39.17 6.07 -28.07
N ARG A 256 38.74 5.49 -29.19
CA ARG A 256 37.33 5.51 -29.62
C ARG A 256 36.44 4.72 -28.67
N ILE A 257 36.87 3.53 -28.24
CA ILE A 257 36.17 2.74 -27.21
C ILE A 257 35.97 3.59 -25.95
N VAL A 258 37.04 4.21 -25.43
CA VAL A 258 36.97 5.07 -24.23
C VAL A 258 36.01 6.24 -24.46
N ALA A 259 36.16 6.97 -25.56
CA ALA A 259 35.30 8.12 -25.88
C ALA A 259 33.82 7.73 -25.94
N ALA A 260 33.50 6.60 -26.57
CA ALA A 260 32.13 6.08 -26.64
C ALA A 260 31.55 5.79 -25.24
N THR A 261 32.35 5.20 -24.32
CA THR A 261 31.88 4.98 -22.93
C THR A 261 31.60 6.27 -22.17
N ILE A 262 32.39 7.32 -22.41
CA ILE A 262 32.23 8.64 -21.77
C ILE A 262 31.00 9.38 -22.32
N VAL A 263 30.77 9.31 -23.63
CA VAL A 263 29.63 9.97 -24.29
C VAL A 263 28.31 9.26 -24.00
N ALA A 264 28.34 7.95 -23.81
CA ALA A 264 27.19 7.16 -23.40
C ALA A 264 26.70 7.60 -22.00
N ARG A 265 25.56 8.30 -21.97
CA ARG A 265 24.93 8.77 -20.73
C ARG A 265 23.90 7.76 -20.25
N PRO A 266 23.73 7.57 -18.93
CA PRO A 266 22.65 6.73 -18.40
C PRO A 266 21.28 7.39 -18.58
N TYR A 267 20.27 6.59 -18.89
CA TYR A 267 18.89 7.02 -19.04
C TYR A 267 17.90 5.91 -18.66
N ARG A 268 16.65 6.31 -18.40
CA ARG A 268 15.54 5.37 -18.31
C ARG A 268 14.90 5.27 -19.70
N TYR A 269 14.62 4.06 -20.12
CA TYR A 269 13.94 3.74 -21.36
C TYR A 269 12.77 2.79 -21.11
N LEU A 270 11.90 2.60 -22.09
CA LEU A 270 10.76 1.70 -21.94
C LEU A 270 11.26 0.26 -21.85
N ALA A 271 10.87 -0.46 -20.80
CA ALA A 271 11.33 -1.83 -20.60
C ALA A 271 10.98 -2.68 -21.83
N PRO A 272 11.87 -3.51 -22.40
CA PRO A 272 11.52 -4.31 -23.56
C PRO A 272 10.46 -5.36 -23.17
N LEU A 273 9.28 -5.37 -23.82
CA LEU A 273 8.25 -6.41 -23.58
C LEU A 273 8.64 -7.75 -24.21
N ASP A 274 9.09 -7.72 -25.47
CA ASP A 274 9.17 -8.93 -26.32
C ASP A 274 10.60 -9.37 -26.62
N ALA A 275 11.59 -8.59 -26.18
CA ALA A 275 13.00 -8.81 -26.44
C ALA A 275 13.84 -8.65 -25.17
N ASN A 276 13.25 -8.99 -24.02
CA ASN A 276 14.04 -9.23 -22.84
C ASN A 276 14.49 -10.70 -22.87
N PRO A 277 15.72 -11.03 -23.32
CA PRO A 277 16.23 -12.40 -23.24
C PRO A 277 16.32 -12.92 -21.79
N ARG A 278 16.03 -12.06 -20.81
CA ARG A 278 15.98 -12.35 -19.37
C ARG A 278 14.58 -12.72 -18.87
N ASP A 279 13.53 -12.58 -19.69
CA ASP A 279 12.18 -13.02 -19.37
C ASP A 279 11.88 -14.32 -20.13
N ILE A 280 12.18 -15.44 -19.46
CA ILE A 280 12.00 -16.78 -20.01
C ILE A 280 10.52 -17.01 -20.38
N GLU A 281 9.57 -16.45 -19.63
CA GLU A 281 8.14 -16.54 -19.89
C GLU A 281 7.78 -15.81 -21.19
N SER A 282 8.25 -14.57 -21.37
CA SER A 282 8.00 -13.82 -22.62
C SER A 282 8.69 -14.46 -23.82
N MET A 283 9.87 -15.05 -23.64
CA MET A 283 10.53 -15.83 -24.68
C MET A 283 9.75 -17.09 -25.05
N TYR A 284 9.22 -17.83 -24.07
CA TYR A 284 8.35 -18.98 -24.32
C TYR A 284 7.06 -18.56 -25.00
N GLN A 285 6.38 -17.51 -24.53
CA GLN A 285 5.18 -16.98 -25.19
C GLN A 285 5.49 -16.57 -26.64
N THR A 286 6.58 -15.83 -26.87
CA THR A 286 7.04 -15.42 -28.21
C THR A 286 7.39 -16.62 -29.11
N ALA A 287 7.95 -17.69 -28.54
CA ALA A 287 8.22 -18.92 -29.27
C ALA A 287 6.95 -19.72 -29.56
N LEU A 288 6.03 -19.81 -28.59
CA LEU A 288 4.76 -20.52 -28.70
C LEU A 288 3.79 -19.83 -29.67
N LEU A 289 3.89 -18.51 -29.83
CA LEU A 289 3.22 -17.77 -30.92
C LEU A 289 3.56 -18.31 -32.32
N LYS A 290 4.74 -18.93 -32.50
CA LYS A 290 5.13 -19.57 -33.77
C LYS A 290 4.53 -20.97 -33.96
N ARG A 291 4.04 -21.58 -32.88
CA ARG A 291 3.40 -22.91 -32.83
C ARG A 291 2.14 -22.85 -31.96
N PRO A 292 1.09 -22.11 -32.37
CA PRO A 292 -0.14 -22.03 -31.59
C PRO A 292 -0.87 -23.38 -31.48
N ASP A 293 -0.53 -24.34 -32.34
CA ASP A 293 -1.07 -25.70 -32.40
C ASP A 293 -0.68 -26.61 -31.22
N ILE A 294 0.40 -26.29 -30.50
CA ILE A 294 0.89 -27.10 -29.36
C ILE A 294 0.55 -26.50 -28.00
N VAL A 295 -0.15 -25.37 -27.96
CA VAL A 295 -0.49 -24.67 -26.72
C VAL A 295 -1.83 -25.21 -26.19
N ALA A 296 -1.81 -25.79 -25.00
CA ALA A 296 -3.01 -26.33 -24.34
C ALA A 296 -3.93 -25.22 -23.79
N ASP A 297 -3.37 -24.06 -23.43
CA ASP A 297 -4.09 -22.89 -22.92
C ASP A 297 -3.90 -21.69 -23.87
N PRO A 298 -4.95 -21.31 -24.64
CA PRO A 298 -4.89 -20.19 -25.57
C PRO A 298 -4.50 -18.84 -24.95
N SER A 299 -4.63 -18.66 -23.63
CA SER A 299 -4.23 -17.42 -22.94
C SER A 299 -2.72 -17.21 -22.92
N MET A 300 -1.90 -18.27 -23.07
CA MET A 300 -0.44 -18.15 -23.23
C MET A 300 -0.01 -17.62 -24.60
N LEU A 301 -0.94 -17.53 -25.55
CA LEU A 301 -0.73 -16.95 -26.87
C LEU A 301 -1.22 -15.50 -26.94
N GLU A 302 -1.74 -14.93 -25.85
CA GLU A 302 -2.03 -13.52 -25.83
C GLU A 302 -0.70 -12.76 -25.80
N PRO A 303 -0.33 -12.02 -26.87
CA PRO A 303 0.84 -11.18 -26.81
C PRO A 303 0.67 -10.17 -25.66
N PRO A 304 1.75 -9.80 -24.95
CA PRO A 304 1.69 -8.68 -24.03
C PRO A 304 1.06 -7.49 -24.74
N GLN A 305 0.00 -6.93 -24.14
CA GLN A 305 -0.77 -5.86 -24.76
C GLN A 305 0.09 -4.58 -24.83
N GLY A 306 0.41 -4.13 -26.05
CA GLY A 306 0.98 -2.81 -26.33
C GLY A 306 2.50 -2.70 -26.22
N PRO A 307 3.12 -1.54 -26.57
CA PRO A 307 4.50 -1.22 -26.17
C PRO A 307 4.59 -1.11 -24.64
N SER A 308 5.75 -1.37 -24.05
CA SER A 308 5.90 -1.22 -22.60
C SER A 308 5.70 0.24 -22.24
N GLU A 309 4.64 0.55 -21.50
CA GLU A 309 4.48 1.88 -20.88
C GLU A 309 5.33 2.01 -19.61
N LYS A 310 6.03 0.94 -19.22
CA LYS A 310 6.84 0.93 -18.00
C LYS A 310 8.29 1.25 -18.33
N LEU A 311 8.73 2.41 -17.88
CA LEU A 311 10.15 2.71 -17.75
C LEU A 311 10.87 1.64 -16.95
N VAL A 312 12.10 1.31 -17.36
CA VAL A 312 13.02 0.59 -16.49
C VAL A 312 13.15 1.34 -15.15
N PRO A 313 13.19 0.61 -14.02
CA PRO A 313 13.07 1.21 -12.69
C PRO A 313 14.22 2.17 -12.33
N ARG A 314 15.36 2.04 -13.01
CA ARG A 314 16.57 2.84 -12.79
C ARG A 314 17.18 3.26 -14.12
N ALA A 315 17.92 4.36 -14.09
CA ALA A 315 18.70 4.73 -15.26
C ALA A 315 19.79 3.68 -15.48
N VAL A 316 20.04 3.35 -16.74
CA VAL A 316 21.10 2.45 -17.21
C VAL A 316 21.66 3.01 -18.53
N SER A 317 22.82 2.55 -18.97
CA SER A 317 23.35 2.79 -20.30
C SER A 317 23.49 1.45 -21.02
N PRO A 318 22.53 1.14 -21.91
CA PRO A 318 22.63 -0.01 -22.81
C PRO A 318 23.92 0.03 -23.63
N GLU A 319 24.36 1.20 -24.08
CA GLU A 319 25.52 1.37 -24.97
C GLU A 319 26.83 1.01 -24.28
N ARG A 320 26.98 1.35 -22.99
CA ARG A 320 28.13 0.89 -22.18
C ARG A 320 28.10 -0.64 -22.00
N GLY A 321 26.91 -1.21 -21.86
CA GLY A 321 26.69 -2.65 -21.80
C GLY A 321 26.99 -3.37 -23.13
N ASP A 322 26.61 -2.75 -24.25
CA ASP A 322 26.90 -3.21 -25.60
C ASP A 322 28.40 -3.15 -25.89
N MET A 323 29.09 -2.11 -25.38
CA MET A 323 30.55 -2.01 -25.44
C MET A 323 31.21 -3.21 -24.72
N LEU A 324 30.82 -3.49 -23.48
CA LEU A 324 31.30 -4.68 -22.75
C LEU A 324 30.99 -5.99 -23.49
N SER A 325 29.78 -6.11 -24.02
CA SER A 325 29.33 -7.28 -24.78
C SER A 325 30.12 -7.46 -26.08
N MET A 326 30.48 -6.37 -26.74
CA MET A 326 31.26 -6.36 -27.97
C MET A 326 32.73 -6.71 -27.70
N LEU A 327 33.34 -6.18 -26.63
CA LEU A 327 34.69 -6.56 -26.21
C LEU A 327 34.74 -8.06 -25.94
N PHE A 328 33.82 -8.56 -25.11
CA PHE A 328 33.70 -9.98 -24.82
C PHE A 328 33.50 -10.82 -26.10
N GLY A 329 32.57 -10.40 -26.98
CA GLY A 329 32.29 -11.09 -28.24
C GLY A 329 33.45 -11.10 -29.24
N ASN A 330 34.47 -10.25 -29.05
CA ASN A 330 35.69 -10.22 -29.85
C ASN A 330 36.91 -10.82 -29.13
N SER A 331 36.68 -11.62 -28.08
CA SER A 331 37.73 -12.23 -27.25
C SER A 331 38.65 -11.22 -26.55
N ILE A 332 38.21 -9.97 -26.42
CA ILE A 332 38.90 -8.96 -25.62
C ILE A 332 38.39 -9.10 -24.19
N LEU A 333 39.10 -9.93 -23.42
CA LEU A 333 38.73 -10.31 -22.06
C LEU A 333 39.37 -9.43 -20.98
N GLN A 334 40.09 -8.37 -21.34
CA GLN A 334 40.81 -7.49 -20.41
C GLN A 334 40.41 -6.04 -20.68
N THR A 335 39.94 -5.32 -19.66
CA THR A 335 39.51 -3.91 -19.78
C THR A 335 40.45 -2.94 -19.08
N GLU A 336 41.47 -3.42 -18.36
CA GLU A 336 42.35 -2.66 -17.48
C GLU A 336 42.96 -1.45 -18.19
N GLN A 337 43.52 -1.67 -19.39
CA GLN A 337 44.12 -0.57 -20.16
C GLN A 337 43.07 0.45 -20.65
N LEU A 338 41.84 0.04 -20.94
CA LEU A 338 40.76 0.98 -21.27
C LEU A 338 40.40 1.83 -20.05
N THR A 339 40.25 1.20 -18.89
CA THR A 339 39.94 1.91 -17.65
C THR A 339 41.06 2.85 -17.24
N PHE A 340 42.32 2.47 -17.42
CA PHE A 340 43.46 3.35 -17.18
C PHE A 340 43.42 4.62 -18.05
N ILE A 341 43.00 4.50 -19.32
CA ILE A 341 42.83 5.66 -20.21
C ILE A 341 41.62 6.52 -19.80
N GLY A 342 40.65 5.94 -19.08
CA GLY A 342 39.48 6.64 -18.55
C GLY A 342 38.14 6.06 -19.00
N ALA A 343 38.07 4.81 -19.46
CA ALA A 343 36.80 4.17 -19.78
C ALA A 343 35.89 4.06 -18.54
N ASP A 344 34.62 4.42 -18.72
CA ASP A 344 33.60 4.39 -17.68
C ASP A 344 32.47 3.43 -18.05
N PHE A 345 32.38 2.31 -17.33
CA PHE A 345 31.33 1.31 -17.48
C PHE A 345 30.25 1.43 -16.39
N SER A 346 30.20 2.55 -15.66
CA SER A 346 29.11 2.82 -14.72
C SER A 346 27.78 2.80 -15.46
N PHE A 347 26.69 2.39 -14.82
CA PHE A 347 25.38 2.24 -15.44
C PHE A 347 25.28 1.21 -16.58
N ALA A 348 26.37 0.52 -16.95
CA ALA A 348 26.34 -0.45 -18.04
C ALA A 348 25.30 -1.54 -17.79
N GLU A 349 24.47 -1.82 -18.79
CA GLU A 349 23.52 -2.93 -18.76
C GLU A 349 24.05 -4.11 -19.58
N TYR A 350 24.69 -5.08 -18.95
CA TYR A 350 25.29 -6.21 -19.66
C TYR A 350 24.22 -7.22 -20.06
N ARG A 351 23.82 -7.31 -21.33
CA ARG A 351 22.67 -8.13 -21.80
C ARG A 351 23.00 -9.53 -22.34
N ARG A 352 24.22 -10.02 -22.14
CA ARG A 352 24.60 -11.38 -22.60
C ARG A 352 24.31 -12.41 -21.51
N GLU A 353 24.03 -13.64 -21.95
CA GLU A 353 23.81 -14.77 -21.05
C GLU A 353 25.06 -15.11 -20.22
N LYS A 354 26.26 -14.96 -20.80
CA LYS A 354 27.52 -15.45 -20.22
C LYS A 354 28.58 -14.37 -20.22
N LEU A 355 29.32 -14.30 -19.11
CA LEU A 355 30.54 -13.54 -18.94
C LEU A 355 31.62 -14.49 -18.39
N LEU A 356 32.41 -15.06 -19.30
CA LEU A 356 33.41 -16.09 -18.96
C LEU A 356 34.83 -15.51 -19.00
N GLY A 357 35.55 -15.61 -17.89
CA GLY A 357 36.98 -15.27 -17.82
C GLY A 357 37.32 -13.80 -18.02
N MET A 358 36.31 -12.91 -18.13
CA MET A 358 36.56 -11.49 -18.38
C MET A 358 37.11 -10.82 -17.12
N SER A 359 38.17 -10.04 -17.33
CA SER A 359 38.79 -9.20 -16.32
C SER A 359 38.25 -7.78 -16.44
N LEU A 360 37.53 -7.40 -15.41
CA LEU A 360 37.00 -6.08 -15.11
C LEU A 360 37.74 -5.49 -13.89
N ARG A 361 39.02 -5.84 -13.72
CA ARG A 361 39.85 -5.23 -12.68
C ARG A 361 39.96 -3.73 -12.90
N HIS A 362 39.98 -2.99 -11.81
CA HIS A 362 40.01 -1.52 -11.80
C HIS A 362 38.79 -0.83 -12.45
N ALA A 363 37.83 -1.57 -13.02
CA ALA A 363 36.73 -1.02 -13.79
C ALA A 363 35.82 -0.11 -12.96
N LEU A 364 35.33 0.96 -13.58
CA LEU A 364 34.24 1.77 -13.03
C LEU A 364 32.92 1.11 -13.43
N LEU A 365 32.22 0.52 -12.46
CA LEU A 365 31.00 -0.28 -12.64
C LEU A 365 29.87 0.17 -11.71
N ALA A 366 29.95 1.39 -11.17
CA ALA A 366 28.94 1.91 -10.28
C ALA A 366 27.58 1.91 -10.99
N PHE A 367 26.51 1.49 -10.32
CA PHE A 367 25.17 1.35 -10.92
C PHE A 367 25.12 0.48 -12.18
N SER A 368 26.08 -0.40 -12.45
CA SER A 368 25.97 -1.37 -13.55
C SER A 368 24.95 -2.46 -13.23
N ASP A 369 24.43 -3.13 -14.27
CA ASP A 369 23.47 -4.22 -14.16
C ASP A 369 23.96 -5.45 -14.94
N PHE A 370 24.37 -6.47 -14.19
CA PHE A 370 24.75 -7.81 -14.62
C PHE A 370 23.71 -8.86 -14.21
N SER A 371 22.49 -8.45 -13.86
CA SER A 371 21.43 -9.36 -13.42
C SER A 371 21.15 -10.44 -14.47
N TRP A 372 20.81 -11.66 -14.05
CA TRP A 372 20.54 -12.80 -14.96
C TRP A 372 21.75 -13.27 -15.80
N THR A 373 22.97 -12.87 -15.46
CA THR A 373 24.18 -13.31 -16.17
C THR A 373 24.79 -14.54 -15.50
N GLN A 374 25.28 -15.49 -16.30
CA GLN A 374 26.19 -16.53 -15.84
C GLN A 374 27.62 -15.98 -15.88
N ILE A 375 28.17 -15.68 -14.70
CA ILE A 375 29.50 -15.10 -14.53
C ILE A 375 30.43 -16.18 -14.02
N VAL A 376 31.39 -16.57 -14.85
CA VAL A 376 32.29 -17.69 -14.55
C VAL A 376 33.73 -17.23 -14.64
N GLU A 377 34.53 -17.50 -13.61
CA GLU A 377 35.97 -17.20 -13.59
C GLU A 377 36.34 -15.74 -13.95
N SER A 378 35.42 -14.80 -13.69
CA SER A 378 35.63 -13.39 -13.99
C SER A 378 36.33 -12.68 -12.83
N ARG A 379 37.07 -11.59 -13.13
CA ARG A 379 37.89 -10.86 -12.14
C ARG A 379 37.41 -9.41 -12.03
N PHE A 380 37.14 -8.95 -10.82
CA PHE A 380 36.65 -7.61 -10.49
C PHE A 380 37.54 -6.88 -9.48
N GLY A 381 38.77 -7.36 -9.25
CA GLY A 381 39.64 -6.79 -8.23
C GLY A 381 39.98 -5.32 -8.46
N GLY A 382 39.88 -4.50 -7.39
CA GLY A 382 40.11 -3.06 -7.44
C GLY A 382 39.05 -2.26 -8.20
N SER A 383 37.93 -2.87 -8.58
CA SER A 383 36.85 -2.20 -9.30
C SER A 383 35.88 -1.47 -8.36
N GLN A 384 35.13 -0.51 -8.92
CA GLN A 384 34.07 0.22 -8.22
C GLN A 384 32.70 -0.31 -8.65
N MET A 385 32.03 -1.06 -7.79
CA MET A 385 30.75 -1.72 -8.08
C MET A 385 29.62 -1.20 -7.19
N ASP A 386 29.75 0.04 -6.69
CA ASP A 386 28.75 0.65 -5.81
C ASP A 386 27.38 0.68 -6.50
N LEU A 387 26.35 0.18 -5.82
CA LEU A 387 24.97 0.07 -6.33
C LEU A 387 24.83 -0.72 -7.64
N ALA A 388 25.82 -1.55 -7.98
CA ALA A 388 25.74 -2.52 -9.06
C ALA A 388 24.73 -3.63 -8.71
N ARG A 389 24.18 -4.28 -9.74
CA ARG A 389 23.20 -5.36 -9.61
C ARG A 389 23.72 -6.62 -10.28
N PHE A 390 23.71 -7.71 -9.52
CA PHE A 390 23.99 -9.07 -9.93
C PHE A 390 22.78 -9.96 -9.56
N GLU A 391 21.57 -9.40 -9.66
CA GLU A 391 20.36 -10.07 -9.20
C GLU A 391 20.02 -11.23 -10.11
N ASN A 392 19.59 -12.36 -9.56
CA ASN A 392 19.29 -13.57 -10.34
C ASN A 392 20.48 -14.09 -11.18
N ALA A 393 21.70 -13.61 -10.93
CA ALA A 393 22.90 -14.10 -11.60
C ALA A 393 23.31 -15.48 -11.07
N VAL A 394 24.05 -16.23 -11.89
CA VAL A 394 24.76 -17.44 -11.44
C VAL A 394 26.24 -17.14 -11.55
N ILE A 395 26.91 -17.00 -10.41
CA ILE A 395 28.30 -16.59 -10.30
C ILE A 395 29.09 -17.78 -9.78
N THR A 396 30.19 -18.11 -10.45
CA THR A 396 30.99 -19.27 -10.07
C THR A 396 32.47 -19.02 -10.29
N ARG A 397 33.28 -19.31 -9.26
CA ARG A 397 34.75 -19.19 -9.29
C ARG A 397 35.25 -17.79 -9.68
N SER A 398 34.47 -16.75 -9.42
CA SER A 398 34.81 -15.36 -9.74
C SER A 398 35.49 -14.67 -8.56
N ASP A 399 36.23 -13.60 -8.84
CA ASP A 399 37.05 -12.89 -7.85
C ASP A 399 36.68 -11.41 -7.77
N PHE A 400 35.98 -11.02 -6.70
CA PHE A 400 35.65 -9.65 -6.33
C PHE A 400 36.63 -9.04 -5.33
N SER A 401 37.64 -9.79 -4.88
CA SER A 401 38.54 -9.40 -3.80
C SER A 401 39.28 -8.09 -4.11
N SER A 402 39.55 -7.32 -3.06
CA SER A 402 40.51 -6.21 -3.16
C SER A 402 41.88 -6.74 -3.61
N LEU A 403 42.59 -5.95 -4.42
CA LEU A 403 43.90 -6.36 -4.94
C LEU A 403 44.98 -6.03 -3.92
N SER A 404 45.87 -6.99 -3.62
CA SER A 404 47.10 -6.68 -2.89
C SER A 404 48.02 -5.83 -3.76
N ALA A 405 48.86 -4.99 -3.14
CA ALA A 405 49.83 -4.16 -3.86
C ALA A 405 50.70 -4.98 -4.85
N ALA A 406 51.04 -6.23 -4.49
CA ALA A 406 51.84 -7.12 -5.35
C ALA A 406 51.05 -7.73 -6.53
N ALA A 407 49.72 -7.72 -6.48
CA ALA A 407 48.86 -8.22 -7.55
C ALA A 407 48.36 -7.12 -8.50
N VAL A 408 48.78 -5.87 -8.25
CA VAL A 408 48.53 -4.74 -9.15
C VAL A 408 49.50 -4.83 -10.31
N GLU A 409 48.95 -4.76 -11.52
CA GLU A 409 49.72 -4.83 -12.75
C GLU A 409 49.77 -3.43 -13.38
N GLU A 410 50.89 -3.13 -14.06
CA GLU A 410 51.01 -1.95 -14.91
C GLU A 410 49.82 -1.90 -15.90
N PRO A 411 49.24 -0.72 -16.18
CA PRO A 411 49.73 0.63 -15.86
C PRO A 411 49.24 1.21 -14.51
N PHE A 412 48.62 0.40 -13.65
CA PHE A 412 48.13 0.86 -12.34
C PHE A 412 49.23 0.78 -11.29
N ASP A 413 49.19 1.70 -10.31
CA ASP A 413 50.11 1.74 -9.17
C ASP A 413 49.29 1.78 -7.87
N PRO A 414 49.51 0.87 -6.90
CA PRO A 414 48.88 0.95 -5.58
C PRO A 414 49.30 2.18 -4.78
N GLY A 415 50.41 2.85 -5.14
CA GLY A 415 51.01 3.90 -4.33
C GLY A 415 51.38 3.38 -2.95
N ASP A 416 51.03 4.14 -1.90
CA ASP A 416 51.29 3.77 -0.50
C ASP A 416 50.26 2.78 0.08
N LEU A 417 49.28 2.33 -0.72
CA LEU A 417 48.25 1.41 -0.25
C LEU A 417 48.78 -0.03 -0.20
N GLU A 418 48.60 -0.72 0.93
CA GLU A 418 48.88 -2.16 1.01
C GLU A 418 47.97 -2.98 0.09
N ARG A 419 46.76 -2.46 -0.18
CA ARG A 419 45.74 -3.06 -1.04
C ARG A 419 44.94 -1.97 -1.74
N LEU A 420 44.61 -2.19 -3.01
CA LEU A 420 43.58 -1.42 -3.71
C LEU A 420 42.20 -2.01 -3.42
N PRO A 421 41.28 -1.22 -2.83
CA PRO A 421 39.98 -1.72 -2.45
C PRO A 421 39.09 -1.98 -3.67
N SER A 422 38.38 -3.12 -3.66
CA SER A 422 37.15 -3.29 -4.44
C SER A 422 35.98 -2.70 -3.65
N SER A 423 35.25 -1.74 -4.23
CA SER A 423 34.10 -1.09 -3.58
C SER A 423 32.79 -1.73 -4.00
N MET A 424 31.92 -2.03 -3.04
CA MET A 424 30.63 -2.71 -3.26
C MET A 424 29.51 -2.14 -2.37
N ILE A 425 29.47 -0.82 -2.19
CA ILE A 425 28.47 -0.18 -1.32
C ILE A 425 27.09 -0.32 -1.96
N GLY A 426 26.15 -0.94 -1.26
CA GLY A 426 24.78 -1.16 -1.73
C GLY A 426 24.65 -2.06 -2.95
N THR A 427 25.69 -2.85 -3.28
CA THR A 427 25.63 -3.83 -4.37
C THR A 427 24.62 -4.94 -4.04
N SER A 428 23.87 -5.38 -5.05
CA SER A 428 22.78 -6.33 -4.90
C SER A 428 23.09 -7.66 -5.59
N PHE A 429 23.05 -8.74 -4.83
CA PHE A 429 23.11 -10.15 -5.24
C PHE A 429 21.78 -10.87 -4.97
N ARG A 430 20.67 -10.13 -4.91
CA ARG A 430 19.36 -10.72 -4.59
C ARG A 430 19.01 -11.86 -5.54
N ASN A 431 18.45 -12.94 -5.00
CA ASN A 431 18.05 -14.11 -5.79
C ASN A 431 19.17 -14.73 -6.65
N SER A 432 20.44 -14.48 -6.37
CA SER A 432 21.55 -15.05 -7.14
C SER A 432 22.02 -16.39 -6.58
N VAL A 433 22.84 -17.10 -7.36
CA VAL A 433 23.63 -18.24 -6.89
C VAL A 433 25.10 -17.86 -6.98
N LEU A 434 25.82 -17.97 -5.87
CA LEU A 434 27.26 -17.76 -5.77
C LEU A 434 27.92 -19.05 -5.31
N HIS A 435 28.94 -19.49 -6.04
CA HIS A 435 29.65 -20.72 -5.75
C HIS A 435 31.16 -20.58 -5.96
N ARG A 436 31.92 -20.73 -4.86
CA ARG A 436 33.40 -20.59 -4.86
C ARG A 436 33.89 -19.21 -5.31
N ASP A 437 33.10 -18.18 -5.02
CA ASP A 437 33.46 -16.79 -5.31
C ASP A 437 34.25 -16.16 -4.17
N ARG A 438 35.15 -15.23 -4.50
CA ARG A 438 36.03 -14.57 -3.53
C ARG A 438 35.64 -13.10 -3.35
N PHE A 439 35.48 -12.69 -2.11
CA PHE A 439 35.16 -11.35 -1.64
C PHE A 439 36.19 -10.89 -0.59
N ARG A 440 37.46 -11.29 -0.73
CA ARG A 440 38.47 -10.99 0.29
C ARG A 440 38.74 -9.50 0.39
N ASP A 441 38.80 -9.01 1.62
CA ASP A 441 39.15 -7.63 1.94
C ASP A 441 38.28 -6.58 1.19
N VAL A 442 37.09 -6.94 0.69
CA VAL A 442 36.23 -6.01 -0.05
C VAL A 442 35.71 -4.92 0.87
N ASN A 443 35.60 -3.70 0.35
CA ASN A 443 34.98 -2.60 1.06
C ASN A 443 33.50 -2.52 0.67
N SER A 444 32.62 -3.01 1.54
CA SER A 444 31.19 -2.93 1.32
C SER A 444 30.45 -2.36 2.53
N MET A 445 29.27 -1.85 2.25
CA MET A 445 28.25 -1.54 3.25
C MET A 445 26.88 -1.83 2.62
N VAL A 446 25.98 -2.47 3.36
CA VAL A 446 24.65 -2.87 2.85
C VAL A 446 24.74 -3.76 1.61
N LEU A 447 25.66 -4.75 1.63
CA LEU A 447 25.74 -5.77 0.59
C LEU A 447 24.56 -6.73 0.70
N ASP A 448 23.80 -6.91 -0.37
CA ASP A 448 22.48 -7.55 -0.30
C ASP A 448 22.44 -8.93 -0.98
N PHE A 449 22.31 -9.99 -0.18
CA PHE A 449 22.16 -11.38 -0.59
C PHE A 449 20.75 -11.93 -0.30
N THR A 450 19.72 -11.08 -0.27
CA THR A 450 18.33 -11.54 0.02
C THR A 450 17.90 -12.62 -0.97
N ASP A 451 17.39 -13.75 -0.45
CA ASP A 451 16.95 -14.93 -1.21
C ASP A 451 18.05 -15.58 -2.10
N ALA A 452 19.33 -15.25 -1.88
CA ALA A 452 20.46 -15.80 -2.63
C ALA A 452 20.90 -17.18 -2.07
N ALA A 453 21.59 -17.96 -2.89
CA ALA A 453 22.33 -19.14 -2.43
C ALA A 453 23.83 -18.84 -2.51
N VAL A 454 24.52 -18.86 -1.36
CA VAL A 454 25.93 -18.49 -1.22
C VAL A 454 26.69 -19.70 -0.67
N ALA A 455 27.49 -20.34 -1.51
CA ALA A 455 28.15 -21.58 -1.17
C ALA A 455 29.66 -21.57 -1.45
N SER A 456 30.44 -22.01 -0.45
CA SER A 456 31.90 -22.08 -0.52
C SER A 456 32.55 -20.74 -0.89
N CYS A 457 31.92 -19.61 -0.54
CA CYS A 457 32.45 -18.29 -0.81
C CYS A 457 33.40 -17.84 0.30
N ASP A 458 34.34 -16.98 -0.08
CA ASP A 458 35.38 -16.47 0.79
C ASP A 458 35.18 -14.98 1.07
N PHE A 459 34.77 -14.66 2.30
CA PHE A 459 34.58 -13.29 2.79
C PHE A 459 35.70 -12.87 3.75
N ALA A 460 36.88 -13.49 3.69
CA ALA A 460 37.95 -13.20 4.64
C ALA A 460 38.36 -11.71 4.58
N GLY A 461 38.39 -11.05 5.74
CA GLY A 461 38.71 -9.62 5.84
C GLY A 461 37.66 -8.66 5.23
N ALA A 462 36.55 -9.17 4.70
CA ALA A 462 35.53 -8.34 4.06
C ALA A 462 34.84 -7.39 5.04
N SER A 463 34.61 -6.15 4.62
CA SER A 463 33.74 -5.22 5.33
C SER A 463 32.30 -5.47 4.90
N LEU A 464 31.48 -6.00 5.80
CA LEU A 464 30.09 -6.45 5.58
C LEU A 464 29.11 -5.73 6.51
N GLY A 465 29.39 -4.46 6.81
CA GLY A 465 28.54 -3.64 7.67
C GLY A 465 27.13 -3.49 7.10
N GLY A 466 26.12 -3.94 7.85
CA GLY A 466 24.72 -3.91 7.41
C GLY A 466 24.41 -4.88 6.26
N ALA A 467 25.26 -5.87 5.98
CA ALA A 467 24.98 -6.88 4.95
C ALA A 467 23.68 -7.64 5.25
N ILE A 468 22.95 -8.00 4.19
CA ILE A 468 21.61 -8.59 4.27
C ILE A 468 21.67 -10.00 3.70
N PHE A 469 21.41 -11.01 4.51
CA PHE A 469 21.33 -12.42 4.10
C PHE A 469 19.92 -12.97 4.33
N ARG A 470 18.89 -12.13 4.19
CA ARG A 470 17.51 -12.53 4.48
C ARG A 470 17.11 -13.70 3.60
N ASN A 471 16.60 -14.77 4.22
CA ASN A 471 16.24 -16.03 3.56
C ASN A 471 17.36 -16.70 2.74
N ALA A 472 18.60 -16.22 2.81
CA ALA A 472 19.68 -16.76 1.97
C ALA A 472 20.08 -18.16 2.41
N ILE A 473 20.48 -19.02 1.46
CA ILE A 473 21.11 -20.31 1.75
C ILE A 473 22.62 -20.09 1.93
N LEU A 474 23.19 -20.48 3.06
CA LEU A 474 24.60 -20.31 3.38
C LEU A 474 25.27 -21.67 3.64
N VAL A 475 26.27 -22.03 2.83
CA VAL A 475 26.97 -23.32 2.91
C VAL A 475 28.48 -23.12 2.82
N GLY A 476 29.23 -23.53 3.85
CA GLY A 476 30.70 -23.59 3.77
C GLY A 476 31.40 -22.25 3.48
N ASN A 477 30.80 -21.13 3.86
CA ASN A 477 31.39 -19.80 3.66
C ASN A 477 32.44 -19.48 4.73
N ASP A 478 33.52 -18.78 4.35
CA ASP A 478 34.57 -18.33 5.26
C ASP A 478 34.39 -16.84 5.61
N PHE A 479 34.23 -16.52 6.89
CA PHE A 479 34.11 -15.14 7.39
C PHE A 479 35.34 -14.70 8.21
N SER A 480 36.48 -15.37 8.04
CA SER A 480 37.70 -15.11 8.83
C SER A 480 38.16 -13.66 8.75
N GLY A 481 38.15 -12.94 9.87
CA GLY A 481 38.53 -11.53 9.95
C GLY A 481 37.52 -10.55 9.31
N ALA A 482 36.34 -11.00 8.92
CA ALA A 482 35.30 -10.14 8.36
C ALA A 482 34.70 -9.20 9.42
N VAL A 483 34.32 -7.99 8.99
CA VAL A 483 33.66 -6.97 9.82
C VAL A 483 32.17 -7.02 9.53
N VAL A 484 31.37 -7.58 10.45
CA VAL A 484 29.92 -7.86 10.21
C VAL A 484 28.95 -7.09 11.16
N PRO A 485 29.17 -5.79 11.47
CA PRO A 485 28.27 -5.05 12.33
C PRO A 485 26.89 -4.93 11.69
N SER A 486 25.85 -5.16 12.50
CA SER A 486 24.45 -5.02 12.08
C SER A 486 24.04 -5.89 10.87
N VAL A 487 24.73 -7.02 10.65
CA VAL A 487 24.31 -8.01 9.65
C VAL A 487 22.89 -8.51 9.93
N ASP A 488 22.10 -8.69 8.88
CA ASP A 488 20.74 -9.24 8.96
C ASP A 488 20.71 -10.67 8.42
N LEU A 489 20.56 -11.65 9.33
CA LEU A 489 20.51 -13.07 9.00
C LEU A 489 19.07 -13.63 9.05
N GLN A 490 18.05 -12.78 9.12
CA GLN A 490 16.67 -13.24 9.33
C GLN A 490 16.20 -14.17 8.21
N GLY A 491 15.79 -15.38 8.58
CA GLY A 491 15.30 -16.39 7.65
C GLY A 491 16.40 -17.18 6.93
N ALA A 492 17.68 -16.81 7.06
CA ALA A 492 18.78 -17.49 6.40
C ALA A 492 18.83 -18.99 6.77
N ILE A 493 19.15 -19.83 5.80
CA ILE A 493 19.19 -21.29 5.92
C ILE A 493 20.66 -21.73 6.01
N VAL A 494 21.00 -22.47 7.06
CA VAL A 494 22.33 -23.02 7.29
C VAL A 494 22.24 -24.52 7.54
N PHE A 495 23.34 -25.24 7.25
CA PHE A 495 23.44 -26.70 7.42
C PHE A 495 24.45 -27.07 8.51
N ASP A 496 24.77 -26.12 9.39
CA ASP A 496 25.64 -26.33 10.55
C ASP A 496 25.05 -25.71 11.81
N GLN A 497 24.79 -26.54 12.82
CA GLN A 497 24.25 -26.10 14.11
C GLN A 497 25.23 -25.16 14.86
N ALA A 498 26.52 -25.20 14.54
CA ALA A 498 27.53 -24.33 15.12
C ALA A 498 27.74 -23.03 14.33
N PHE A 499 26.97 -22.77 13.25
CA PHE A 499 27.17 -21.63 12.35
C PHE A 499 27.32 -20.29 13.08
N LEU A 500 26.39 -19.96 13.99
CA LEU A 500 26.42 -18.68 14.72
C LEU A 500 27.67 -18.54 15.60
N GLY A 501 28.12 -19.63 16.23
CA GLY A 501 29.34 -19.64 17.03
C GLY A 501 30.60 -19.54 16.19
N LYS A 502 30.64 -20.24 15.03
CA LYS A 502 31.74 -20.14 14.07
C LYS A 502 31.84 -18.74 13.48
N LEU A 503 30.73 -18.14 13.07
CA LEU A 503 30.68 -16.76 12.59
C LEU A 503 31.20 -15.78 13.65
N ALA A 504 30.80 -15.93 14.92
CA ALA A 504 31.29 -15.10 16.02
C ALA A 504 32.80 -15.27 16.28
N ALA A 505 33.35 -16.47 16.09
CA ALA A 505 34.77 -16.75 16.29
C ALA A 505 35.63 -16.30 15.10
N GLN A 506 35.09 -16.37 13.88
CA GLN A 506 35.77 -15.97 12.65
C GLN A 506 35.75 -14.45 12.44
N ALA A 507 34.62 -13.79 12.69
CA ALA A 507 34.48 -12.36 12.51
C ALA A 507 35.38 -11.55 13.46
N GLN A 508 35.65 -10.29 13.11
CA GLN A 508 36.41 -9.41 14.00
C GLN A 508 35.69 -9.24 15.35
N PRO A 509 36.44 -9.29 16.48
CA PRO A 509 35.88 -9.14 17.82
C PRO A 509 35.00 -7.89 17.96
N GLY A 510 33.81 -8.05 18.54
CA GLY A 510 32.87 -6.95 18.77
C GLY A 510 31.99 -6.56 17.58
N THR A 511 32.19 -7.16 16.40
CA THR A 511 31.37 -6.85 15.21
C THR A 511 30.12 -7.73 15.12
N PHE A 512 30.14 -8.95 15.65
CA PHE A 512 29.00 -9.87 15.65
C PHE A 512 28.51 -10.20 17.07
N VAL A 513 27.19 -10.30 17.24
CA VAL A 513 26.56 -10.71 18.51
C VAL A 513 25.68 -11.93 18.25
N ALA A 514 26.20 -13.12 18.54
CA ALA A 514 25.51 -14.40 18.28
C ALA A 514 24.16 -14.49 19.03
N ASP A 515 24.09 -13.96 20.25
CA ASP A 515 22.90 -14.00 21.12
C ASP A 515 21.65 -13.28 20.58
N ARG A 516 21.78 -12.52 19.48
CA ARG A 516 20.65 -11.91 18.77
C ARG A 516 19.92 -12.89 17.86
N TRP A 517 20.50 -14.05 17.61
CA TRP A 517 20.04 -15.02 16.64
C TRP A 517 19.83 -16.38 17.31
N LYS A 518 18.86 -17.14 16.81
CA LYS A 518 18.63 -18.53 17.19
C LYS A 518 18.46 -19.39 15.93
N LEU A 519 18.82 -20.67 16.04
CA LEU A 519 18.62 -21.66 14.99
C LEU A 519 17.35 -22.46 15.27
N VAL A 520 16.44 -22.48 14.30
CA VAL A 520 15.21 -23.28 14.33
C VAL A 520 15.32 -24.39 13.29
N PRO A 521 15.13 -25.67 13.66
CA PRO A 521 15.16 -26.76 12.69
C PRO A 521 14.20 -26.53 11.52
N LEU A 522 14.67 -26.81 10.30
CA LEU A 522 13.94 -26.60 9.06
C LEU A 522 13.79 -27.94 8.32
N PRO A 523 12.57 -28.37 7.96
CA PRO A 523 12.37 -29.60 7.20
C PRO A 523 12.99 -29.53 5.80
N ALA A 524 13.54 -30.65 5.32
CA ALA A 524 14.18 -30.73 4.00
C ALA A 524 13.26 -30.30 2.84
N ALA A 525 11.95 -30.59 2.93
CA ALA A 525 10.97 -30.17 1.93
C ALA A 525 10.85 -28.64 1.84
N GLU A 526 11.01 -27.93 2.96
CA GLU A 526 10.95 -26.47 2.97
C GLU A 526 12.25 -25.85 2.43
N VAL A 527 13.40 -26.48 2.70
CA VAL A 527 14.68 -26.13 2.07
C VAL A 527 14.59 -26.28 0.54
N ALA A 528 14.05 -27.42 0.07
CA ALA A 528 13.87 -27.70 -1.35
C ALA A 528 12.90 -26.73 -2.05
N SER A 529 12.00 -26.09 -1.31
CA SER A 529 11.08 -25.07 -1.84
C SER A 529 11.73 -23.70 -2.04
N HIS A 530 12.96 -23.48 -1.54
CA HIS A 530 13.65 -22.21 -1.71
C HIS A 530 13.92 -21.94 -3.22
N PRO A 531 13.65 -20.74 -3.75
CA PRO A 531 13.73 -20.44 -5.18
C PRO A 531 15.08 -20.77 -5.83
N ARG A 532 16.17 -20.71 -5.05
CA ARG A 532 17.54 -20.99 -5.51
C ARG A 532 18.08 -22.35 -5.14
N TYR A 533 17.30 -23.21 -4.48
CA TYR A 533 17.78 -24.54 -4.08
C TYR A 533 18.14 -25.41 -5.29
N ALA A 534 17.25 -25.51 -6.28
CA ALA A 534 17.47 -26.32 -7.48
C ALA A 534 18.71 -25.86 -8.25
N GLU A 535 18.88 -24.54 -8.43
CA GLU A 535 20.05 -24.00 -9.12
C GLU A 535 21.34 -24.21 -8.31
N LEU A 536 21.29 -24.07 -6.98
CA LEU A 536 22.42 -24.37 -6.11
C LEU A 536 22.89 -25.83 -6.26
N THR A 537 21.95 -26.79 -6.34
CA THR A 537 22.28 -28.22 -6.46
C THR A 537 22.93 -28.60 -7.79
N ASN A 538 22.88 -27.73 -8.81
CA ASN A 538 23.66 -27.90 -10.03
C ASN A 538 25.17 -27.72 -9.79
N HIS A 539 25.55 -27.03 -8.71
CA HIS A 539 26.94 -26.64 -8.43
C HIS A 539 27.49 -27.28 -7.15
N VAL A 540 26.63 -27.47 -6.16
CA VAL A 540 26.94 -28.10 -4.88
C VAL A 540 26.26 -29.46 -4.85
N PRO A 541 27.00 -30.58 -4.77
CA PRO A 541 26.41 -31.88 -4.63
C PRO A 541 25.43 -31.92 -3.47
N GLU A 542 24.26 -32.54 -3.64
CA GLU A 542 23.31 -32.72 -2.54
C GLU A 542 23.95 -33.43 -1.34
N THR A 543 25.00 -34.23 -1.57
CA THR A 543 25.79 -34.87 -0.51
C THR A 543 26.41 -33.89 0.47
N ASP A 544 26.77 -32.71 0.00
CA ASP A 544 27.36 -31.63 0.82
C ASP A 544 26.28 -30.82 1.54
N LEU A 545 25.01 -31.02 1.16
CA LEU A 545 23.81 -30.50 1.81
C LEU A 545 23.14 -31.55 2.72
N ILE A 546 23.76 -32.73 2.91
CA ILE A 546 23.25 -33.79 3.78
C ILE A 546 23.47 -33.38 5.25
N GLY A 547 22.43 -32.85 5.85
CA GLY A 547 22.37 -32.52 7.27
C GLY A 547 20.97 -32.07 7.67
N ALA A 548 20.75 -31.90 8.97
CA ALA A 548 19.62 -31.09 9.40
C ALA A 548 19.86 -29.66 8.88
N ALA A 549 18.81 -29.02 8.35
CA ALA A 549 18.87 -27.60 8.01
C ALA A 549 18.29 -26.80 9.17
N TRP A 550 18.77 -25.58 9.33
CA TRP A 550 18.27 -24.65 10.33
C TRP A 550 17.98 -23.30 9.70
N ARG A 551 16.84 -22.71 10.06
CA ARG A 551 16.50 -21.33 9.78
C ARG A 551 17.01 -20.44 10.91
N ILE A 552 17.70 -19.37 10.57
CA ILE A 552 18.10 -18.33 11.50
C ILE A 552 16.90 -17.42 11.76
N GLU A 553 16.59 -17.18 13.04
CA GLU A 553 15.56 -16.23 13.45
C GLU A 553 16.14 -15.23 14.45
N LYS A 554 15.71 -13.97 14.35
CA LYS A 554 16.03 -12.95 15.34
C LYS A 554 15.32 -13.24 16.65
N VAL A 555 16.05 -13.15 17.76
CA VAL A 555 15.49 -13.26 19.11
C VAL A 555 14.72 -11.96 19.42
N ALA A 556 13.42 -12.09 19.72
CA ALA A 556 12.58 -10.93 20.04
C ALA A 556 13.16 -10.13 21.24
N GLY A 557 13.30 -8.81 21.06
CA GLY A 557 13.76 -7.91 22.12
C GLY A 557 15.28 -7.76 22.30
N LYS A 558 16.10 -8.26 21.37
CA LYS A 558 17.58 -8.13 21.39
C LYS A 558 18.18 -7.47 20.13
#